data_AF-A0AAU0RHE1-F1
#
_entry.id   AF-A0AAU0RHE1-F1
#
_cell.length_a   1.000
_cell.length_b   1.000
_cell.length_c   1.000
_cell.angle_alpha   90.00
_cell.angle_beta   90.00
_cell.angle_gamma   90.00
#
_symmetry.space_group_name_H-M   'P 1'
#
loop_
_entity.id
_entity.type
_entity.pdbx_description
1 polymer ?
#
loop_
_entity_poly.entity_id
_entity_poly.type
_entity_poly.pdbx_seq_one_letter_code
_entity_poly.pdbx_strand_id
1 'polypeptide(L)'
;MKKVPTWMTWHLHMRGVNGLLVYLVYEKIIFMEINVSRRNLLPLLLKIYLLAGVLLGVLFLCLGAAMVGHAAMPEAYSLAHEIMGNVAIAGYFLLSIAYIVKYFLLWLEVKSAIRWNWGIGVCWGIFILVVGIVQNKPEYLLIQLVVSAPYWWMLYRIQNKWEHEAVRGRK
;
A
#
# COMPACT_ATOMS: atom_id res chain seq x y z
N MET A 1 24.45 -11.95 44.64
CA MET A 1 23.75 -11.22 43.56
C MET A 1 24.71 -11.08 42.38
N LYS A 2 24.44 -11.77 41.25
CA LYS A 2 25.32 -11.75 40.07
C LYS A 2 25.13 -10.43 39.31
N LYS A 3 26.20 -9.63 39.18
CA LYS A 3 26.20 -8.40 38.37
C LYS A 3 26.11 -8.77 36.88
N VAL A 4 25.05 -8.33 36.22
CA VAL A 4 24.88 -8.46 34.78
C VAL A 4 25.91 -7.53 34.08
N PRO A 5 26.63 -8.00 33.04
CA PRO A 5 27.65 -7.19 32.37
C PRO A 5 27.05 -6.00 31.61
N THR A 6 27.67 -4.83 31.75
CA THR A 6 27.27 -3.54 31.18
C THR A 6 27.24 -3.49 29.64
N TRP A 7 27.80 -4.47 28.94
CA TRP A 7 27.72 -4.56 27.47
C TRP A 7 26.37 -5.13 26.97
N MET A 8 25.61 -5.81 27.83
CA MET A 8 24.31 -6.40 27.47
C MET A 8 23.19 -5.35 27.44
N THR A 9 23.36 -4.22 28.14
CA THR A 9 22.41 -3.09 28.16
C THR A 9 22.46 -2.21 26.91
N TRP A 10 23.57 -2.21 26.16
CA TRP A 10 23.69 -1.38 24.94
C TRP A 10 22.95 -1.95 23.74
N HIS A 11 22.78 -3.27 23.64
CA HIS A 11 22.09 -3.89 22.51
C HIS A 11 20.56 -3.76 22.56
N LEU A 12 19.99 -3.49 23.73
CA LEU A 12 18.54 -3.35 23.91
C LEU A 12 18.03 -1.93 23.65
N HIS A 13 18.90 -0.91 23.69
CA HIS A 13 18.50 0.49 23.44
C HIS A 13 18.57 0.89 21.96
N MET A 14 19.36 0.19 21.14
CA MET A 14 19.62 0.53 19.74
C MET A 14 18.56 0.02 18.74
N ARG A 15 17.59 -0.78 19.16
CA ARG A 15 16.52 -1.30 18.26
C ARG A 15 15.28 -0.39 18.17
N GLY A 16 15.04 0.48 19.15
CA GLY A 16 13.88 1.39 19.13
C GLY A 16 14.14 2.74 18.45
N VAL A 17 15.40 3.21 18.48
CA VAL A 17 15.76 4.55 17.98
C VAL A 17 15.78 4.61 16.46
N ASN A 18 16.19 3.54 15.78
CA ASN A 18 16.30 3.55 14.31
C ASN A 18 14.95 3.66 13.60
N GLY A 19 13.90 3.02 14.11
CA GLY A 19 12.55 3.14 13.53
C GLY A 19 11.96 4.54 13.72
N LEU A 20 12.20 5.14 14.89
CA LEU A 20 11.72 6.48 15.23
C LEU A 20 12.50 7.56 14.47
N LEU A 21 13.79 7.35 14.23
CA LEU A 21 14.65 8.25 13.47
C LEU A 21 14.36 8.16 11.96
N VAL A 22 14.08 6.96 11.43
CA VAL A 22 13.55 6.80 10.06
C VAL A 22 12.20 7.49 9.93
N TYR A 23 11.31 7.32 10.91
CA TYR A 23 10.00 8.00 10.93
C TYR A 23 10.15 9.52 10.96
N LEU A 24 11.00 10.07 11.82
CA LEU A 24 11.23 11.51 11.94
C LEU A 24 11.93 12.11 10.71
N VAL A 25 12.89 11.38 10.11
CA VAL A 25 13.54 11.80 8.86
C VAL A 25 12.52 11.80 7.73
N TYR A 26 11.66 10.77 7.66
CA TYR A 26 10.58 10.69 6.68
C TYR A 26 9.57 11.83 6.87
N GLU A 27 9.18 12.12 8.12
CA GLU A 27 8.26 13.21 8.44
C GLU A 27 8.85 14.57 8.05
N LYS A 28 10.12 14.81 8.38
CA LYS A 28 10.80 16.09 8.12
C LYS A 28 11.00 16.35 6.63
N ILE A 29 11.34 15.31 5.86
CA ILE A 29 11.49 15.40 4.40
C ILE A 29 10.12 15.68 3.75
N ILE A 30 9.06 14.99 4.18
CA ILE A 30 7.70 15.23 3.68
C ILE A 30 7.19 16.62 4.05
N PHE A 31 7.45 17.10 5.26
CA PHE A 31 7.00 18.41 5.72
C PHE A 31 7.64 19.56 4.95
N MET A 32 8.92 19.41 4.56
CA MET A 32 9.67 20.47 3.89
C MET A 32 9.27 20.65 2.42
N GLU A 33 8.73 19.60 1.76
CA GLU A 33 8.31 19.65 0.35
C GLU A 33 6.83 20.03 0.11
N ILE A 34 5.95 20.00 1.13
CA ILE A 34 4.49 20.20 0.94
C ILE A 34 4.06 21.68 0.86
N ASN A 35 4.97 22.65 1.04
CA ASN A 35 4.61 24.06 1.18
C ASN A 35 4.56 24.88 -0.15
N VAL A 36 4.41 24.25 -1.33
CA VAL A 36 4.49 24.94 -2.63
C VAL A 36 3.27 24.71 -3.53
N SER A 37 2.34 25.68 -3.52
CA SER A 37 1.33 26.08 -4.56
C SER A 37 0.52 25.01 -5.33
N ARG A 38 -0.82 25.17 -5.35
CA ARG A 38 -1.93 24.32 -5.87
C ARG A 38 -1.78 23.57 -7.21
N ARG A 39 -0.69 23.72 -7.98
CA ARG A 39 -0.41 22.95 -9.21
C ARG A 39 0.94 22.20 -9.19
N ASN A 40 1.76 22.36 -8.15
CA ASN A 40 3.08 21.74 -7.97
C ASN A 40 3.19 20.89 -6.67
N LEU A 41 2.07 20.64 -5.97
CA LEU A 41 2.02 20.31 -4.53
C LEU A 41 2.28 18.86 -4.10
N LEU A 42 2.43 17.90 -5.01
CA LEU A 42 2.86 16.57 -4.60
C LEU A 42 4.39 16.59 -4.48
N PRO A 43 4.96 16.39 -3.26
CA PRO A 43 6.40 16.22 -3.07
C PRO A 43 6.97 15.25 -4.09
N LEU A 44 8.18 15.48 -4.58
CA LEU A 44 8.79 14.62 -5.60
C LEU A 44 8.79 13.15 -5.13
N LEU A 45 9.04 12.94 -3.84
CA LEU A 45 8.94 11.63 -3.19
C LEU A 45 7.54 11.02 -3.22
N LEU A 46 6.50 11.84 -3.09
CA LEU A 46 5.12 11.38 -3.13
C LEU A 46 4.74 10.94 -4.56
N LYS A 47 5.20 11.68 -5.58
CA LYS A 47 5.06 11.27 -6.98
C LYS A 47 5.79 9.96 -7.25
N ILE A 48 7.03 9.83 -6.78
CA ILE A 48 7.80 8.58 -6.90
C ILE A 48 7.06 7.43 -6.21
N TYR A 49 6.50 7.66 -5.01
CA TYR A 49 5.72 6.65 -4.28
C TYR A 49 4.47 6.23 -5.04
N LEU A 50 3.69 7.19 -5.56
CA LEU A 50 2.49 6.88 -6.35
C LEU A 50 2.85 6.13 -7.64
N LEU A 51 3.92 6.55 -8.32
CA LEU A 51 4.42 5.88 -9.51
C LEU A 51 4.88 4.44 -9.19
N ALA A 52 5.62 4.24 -8.11
CA ALA A 52 6.02 2.91 -7.64
C ALA A 52 4.79 2.04 -7.33
N GLY A 53 3.73 2.62 -6.75
CA GLY A 53 2.45 1.94 -6.54
C GLY A 53 1.79 1.50 -7.85
N VAL A 54 1.76 2.37 -8.86
CA VAL A 54 1.24 2.03 -10.20
C VAL A 54 2.08 0.93 -10.84
N LEU A 55 3.40 1.05 -10.83
CA LEU A 55 4.31 0.04 -11.38
C LEU A 55 4.14 -1.32 -10.70
N LEU A 56 3.94 -1.34 -9.38
CA LEU A 56 3.63 -2.56 -8.62
C LEU A 56 2.28 -3.16 -9.05
N GLY A 57 1.27 -2.32 -9.29
CA GLY A 57 -0.02 -2.78 -9.82
C GLY A 57 0.09 -3.39 -11.22
N VAL A 58 0.92 -2.79 -12.10
CA VAL A 58 1.22 -3.34 -13.43
C VAL A 58 1.96 -4.67 -13.32
N LEU A 59 2.92 -4.79 -12.40
CA LEU A 59 3.59 -6.06 -12.10
C LEU A 59 2.57 -7.13 -11.69
N PHE A 60 1.61 -6.80 -10.83
CA PHE A 60 0.54 -7.73 -10.45
C PHE A 60 -0.31 -8.15 -11.65
N LEU A 61 -0.65 -7.24 -12.57
CA LEU A 61 -1.34 -7.60 -13.82
C LEU A 61 -0.53 -8.57 -14.68
N CYS A 62 0.77 -8.32 -14.86
CA CYS A 62 1.64 -9.22 -15.61
C CYS A 62 1.71 -10.62 -14.98
N LEU A 63 1.80 -10.69 -13.64
CA LEU A 63 1.75 -11.97 -12.91
C LEU A 63 0.40 -12.67 -13.10
N GLY A 64 -0.72 -11.93 -13.09
CA GLY A 64 -2.04 -12.48 -13.38
C GLY A 64 -2.14 -13.07 -14.79
N ALA A 65 -1.57 -12.38 -15.79
CA ALA A 65 -1.53 -12.88 -17.16
C ALA A 65 -0.70 -14.16 -17.29
N ALA A 66 0.43 -14.26 -16.57
CA ALA A 66 1.20 -15.50 -16.50
C ALA A 66 0.40 -16.65 -15.84
N MET A 67 -0.36 -16.37 -14.78
CA MET A 67 -1.23 -17.37 -14.14
C MET A 67 -2.32 -17.89 -15.08
N VAL A 68 -2.91 -17.02 -15.91
CA VAL A 68 -3.86 -17.44 -16.96
C VAL A 68 -3.19 -18.37 -17.97
N GLY A 69 -1.97 -18.04 -18.42
CA GLY A 69 -1.21 -18.88 -19.35
C GLY A 69 -0.92 -20.29 -18.79
N HIS A 70 -0.64 -20.39 -17.49
CA HIS A 70 -0.48 -21.68 -16.81
C HIS A 70 -1.80 -22.43 -16.64
N ALA A 71 -2.88 -21.75 -16.24
CA ALA A 71 -4.19 -22.36 -16.04
C ALA A 71 -4.85 -22.84 -17.35
N ALA A 72 -4.42 -22.32 -18.50
CA ALA A 72 -4.86 -22.75 -19.83
C ALA A 72 -4.21 -24.06 -20.31
N MET A 73 -3.26 -24.64 -19.55
CA MET A 73 -2.69 -25.94 -19.88
C MET A 73 -3.72 -27.05 -19.62
N PRO A 74 -3.84 -28.04 -20.53
CA PRO A 74 -4.88 -29.06 -20.43
C PRO A 74 -4.61 -29.97 -19.23
N GLU A 75 -5.39 -29.79 -18.18
CA GLU A 75 -5.40 -30.64 -16.99
C GLU A 75 -6.83 -31.11 -16.71
N ALA A 76 -6.98 -32.36 -16.27
CA ALA A 76 -8.28 -32.97 -16.02
C ALA A 76 -8.87 -32.50 -14.68
N TYR A 77 -9.47 -31.30 -14.68
CA TYR A 77 -10.16 -30.73 -13.53
C TYR A 77 -11.68 -30.96 -13.58
N SER A 78 -12.33 -30.94 -12.42
CA SER A 78 -13.80 -30.92 -12.37
C SER A 78 -14.34 -29.56 -12.78
N LEU A 79 -15.55 -29.52 -13.36
CA LEU A 79 -16.22 -28.27 -13.78
C LEU A 79 -16.31 -27.24 -12.65
N ALA A 80 -16.55 -27.68 -11.41
CA ALA A 80 -16.57 -26.80 -10.25
C ALA A 80 -15.20 -26.14 -9.99
N HIS A 81 -14.11 -26.89 -10.18
CA HIS A 81 -12.75 -26.38 -10.01
C HIS A 81 -12.39 -25.36 -11.09
N GLU A 82 -12.79 -25.62 -12.34
CA GLU A 82 -12.59 -24.71 -13.47
C GLU A 82 -13.33 -23.37 -13.26
N ILE A 83 -14.60 -23.43 -12.85
CA ILE A 83 -15.40 -22.23 -12.54
C ILE A 83 -14.74 -21.44 -11.41
N MET A 84 -14.34 -22.10 -10.32
CA MET A 84 -13.66 -21.43 -9.20
C MET A 84 -12.33 -20.80 -9.61
N GLY A 85 -11.54 -21.48 -10.45
CA GLY A 85 -10.30 -20.95 -11.01
C GLY A 85 -10.52 -19.69 -11.84
N ASN A 86 -11.50 -19.70 -12.74
CA ASN A 86 -11.85 -18.55 -13.57
C ASN A 86 -12.35 -17.36 -12.74
N VAL A 87 -13.17 -17.61 -11.70
CA VAL A 87 -13.63 -16.56 -10.78
C VAL A 87 -12.46 -15.96 -9.98
N ALA A 88 -11.54 -16.80 -9.49
CA ALA A 88 -10.36 -16.34 -8.76
C ALA A 88 -9.44 -15.47 -9.64
N ILE A 89 -9.20 -15.90 -10.88
CA ILE A 89 -8.44 -15.16 -11.89
C ILE A 89 -9.12 -13.81 -12.17
N ALA A 90 -10.41 -13.80 -12.49
CA ALA A 90 -11.15 -12.58 -12.77
C ALA A 90 -11.14 -11.61 -11.57
N GLY A 91 -11.32 -12.13 -10.36
CA GLY A 91 -11.22 -11.36 -9.12
C GLY A 91 -9.84 -10.75 -8.93
N TYR A 92 -8.77 -11.49 -9.19
CA TYR A 92 -7.39 -11.00 -9.12
C TYR A 92 -7.13 -9.86 -10.11
N PHE A 93 -7.58 -9.99 -11.36
CA PHE A 93 -7.46 -8.93 -12.37
C PHE A 93 -8.23 -7.68 -11.96
N LEU A 94 -9.49 -7.82 -11.54
CA LEU A 94 -10.31 -6.70 -11.08
C LEU A 94 -9.64 -5.98 -9.91
N LEU A 95 -9.11 -6.72 -8.94
CA LEU A 95 -8.44 -6.16 -7.78
C LEU A 95 -7.13 -5.44 -8.17
N SER A 96 -6.39 -5.97 -9.14
CA SER A 96 -5.16 -5.37 -9.68
C SER A 96 -5.44 -4.07 -10.45
N ILE A 97 -6.47 -4.05 -11.29
CA ILE A 97 -6.93 -2.84 -11.98
C ILE A 97 -7.39 -1.80 -10.96
N ALA A 98 -8.19 -2.20 -9.97
CA ALA A 98 -8.63 -1.31 -8.91
C ALA A 98 -7.44 -0.74 -8.12
N TYR A 99 -6.39 -1.53 -7.89
CA TYR A 99 -5.14 -1.05 -7.28
C TYR A 99 -4.49 0.06 -8.08
N ILE A 100 -4.35 -0.11 -9.40
CA ILE A 100 -3.74 0.91 -10.27
C ILE A 100 -4.58 2.19 -10.26
N VAL A 101 -5.90 2.04 -10.45
CA VAL A 101 -6.84 3.16 -10.44
C VAL A 101 -6.78 3.90 -9.11
N LYS A 102 -6.58 3.20 -7.99
CA LYS A 102 -6.40 3.81 -6.65
C LYS A 102 -5.26 4.81 -6.60
N TYR A 103 -4.08 4.43 -7.10
CA TYR A 103 -2.92 5.32 -7.14
C TYR A 103 -3.08 6.44 -8.18
N PHE A 104 -3.72 6.15 -9.31
CA PHE A 104 -4.00 7.16 -10.34
C PHE A 104 -5.00 8.23 -9.88
N LEU A 105 -6.07 7.84 -9.18
CA LEU A 105 -7.05 8.79 -8.63
C LEU A 105 -6.45 9.66 -7.50
N LEU A 106 -5.49 9.12 -6.75
CA LEU A 106 -4.70 9.91 -5.80
C LEU A 106 -3.81 10.92 -6.51
N TRP A 107 -3.18 10.52 -7.62
CA TRP A 107 -2.37 11.42 -8.44
C TRP A 107 -3.18 12.60 -8.98
N LEU A 108 -4.43 12.34 -9.39
CA LEU A 108 -5.35 13.35 -9.90
C LEU A 108 -6.06 14.17 -8.81
N GLU A 109 -5.75 13.93 -7.53
CA GLU A 109 -6.34 14.64 -6.39
C GLU A 109 -7.89 14.66 -6.41
N VAL A 110 -8.53 13.59 -6.89
CA VAL A 110 -9.98 13.53 -7.03
C VAL A 110 -10.65 13.41 -5.66
N LYS A 111 -11.32 14.48 -5.21
CA LYS A 111 -11.97 14.55 -3.89
C LYS A 111 -12.95 13.42 -3.61
N SER A 112 -13.79 13.11 -4.59
CA SER A 112 -14.79 12.04 -4.50
C SER A 112 -14.17 10.63 -4.45
N ALA A 113 -12.91 10.47 -4.87
CA ALA A 113 -12.24 9.17 -4.94
C ALA A 113 -11.61 8.73 -3.62
N ILE A 114 -11.46 9.59 -2.61
CA ILE A 114 -10.85 9.20 -1.32
C ILE A 114 -11.64 8.09 -0.64
N ARG A 115 -12.96 8.17 -0.58
CA ARG A 115 -13.79 7.14 0.07
C ARG A 115 -13.68 5.80 -0.64
N TRP A 116 -13.61 5.83 -1.97
CA TRP A 116 -13.39 4.62 -2.78
C TRP A 116 -11.99 4.05 -2.55
N ASN A 117 -10.98 4.90 -2.48
CA ASN A 117 -9.60 4.52 -2.17
C ASN A 117 -9.44 3.88 -0.79
N TRP A 118 -10.21 4.33 0.20
CA TRP A 118 -10.31 3.65 1.49
C TRP A 118 -10.86 2.23 1.32
N GLY A 119 -11.99 2.07 0.62
CA GLY A 119 -12.56 0.74 0.37
C GLY A 119 -11.58 -0.21 -0.32
N ILE A 120 -10.97 0.22 -1.43
CA ILE A 120 -10.01 -0.59 -2.18
C ILE A 120 -8.77 -0.91 -1.35
N GLY A 121 -8.27 0.04 -0.55
CA GLY A 121 -7.15 -0.19 0.35
C GLY A 121 -7.44 -1.30 1.35
N VAL A 122 -8.65 -1.33 1.94
CA VAL A 122 -9.06 -2.38 2.90
C VAL A 122 -9.18 -3.72 2.20
N CYS A 123 -9.86 -3.77 1.04
CA CYS A 123 -10.00 -5.00 0.25
C CYS A 123 -8.64 -5.60 -0.10
N TRP A 124 -7.68 -4.77 -0.51
CA TRP A 124 -6.31 -5.21 -0.77
C TRP A 124 -5.59 -5.70 0.47
N GLY A 125 -5.79 -5.03 1.62
CA GLY A 125 -5.26 -5.48 2.91
C GLY A 125 -5.73 -6.87 3.29
N ILE A 126 -7.04 -7.13 3.16
CA ILE A 126 -7.62 -8.43 3.43
C ILE A 126 -7.08 -9.47 2.44
N PHE A 127 -7.02 -9.14 1.15
CA PHE A 127 -6.53 -10.04 0.12
C PHE A 127 -5.10 -10.53 0.39
N ILE A 128 -4.15 -9.62 0.63
CA ILE A 128 -2.75 -10.00 0.92
C ILE A 128 -2.65 -10.76 2.24
N LEU A 129 -3.47 -10.42 3.23
CA LEU A 129 -3.49 -11.12 4.51
C LEU A 129 -3.94 -12.59 4.32
N VAL A 130 -5.02 -12.81 3.56
CA VAL A 130 -5.48 -14.16 3.20
C VAL A 130 -4.40 -14.91 2.42
N VAL A 131 -3.79 -14.30 1.40
CA VAL A 131 -2.72 -14.93 0.60
C VAL A 131 -1.51 -15.28 1.47
N GLY A 132 -1.09 -14.37 2.36
CA GLY A 132 0.04 -14.59 3.26
C GLY A 132 -0.19 -15.75 4.23
N ILE A 133 -1.41 -15.88 4.76
CA ILE A 133 -1.80 -17.00 5.62
C ILE A 133 -1.87 -18.31 4.82
N VAL A 134 -2.57 -18.32 3.69
CA VAL A 134 -2.77 -19.53 2.86
C VAL A 134 -1.45 -20.07 2.32
N GLN A 135 -0.54 -19.19 1.89
CA GLN A 135 0.77 -19.60 1.40
C GLN A 135 1.82 -19.80 2.52
N ASN A 136 1.46 -19.53 3.78
CA ASN A 136 2.38 -19.56 4.93
C ASN A 136 3.66 -18.72 4.69
N LYS A 137 3.49 -17.53 4.10
CA LYS A 137 4.56 -16.60 3.71
C LYS A 137 4.45 -15.30 4.49
N PRO A 138 5.02 -15.23 5.70
CA PRO A 138 4.93 -14.05 6.56
C PRO A 138 5.60 -12.81 5.95
N GLU A 139 6.53 -12.97 5.00
CA GLU A 139 7.13 -11.88 4.25
C GLU A 139 6.10 -11.03 3.49
N TYR A 140 5.00 -11.62 3.02
CA TYR A 140 3.92 -10.88 2.36
C TYR A 140 3.19 -9.95 3.32
N LEU A 141 3.08 -10.32 4.61
CA LEU A 141 2.51 -9.46 5.64
C LEU A 141 3.42 -8.28 5.97
N LEU A 142 4.75 -8.50 5.97
CA LEU A 142 5.73 -7.43 6.19
C LEU A 142 5.71 -6.42 5.04
N ILE A 143 5.75 -6.90 3.79
CA ILE A 143 5.65 -6.07 2.59
C ILE A 143 4.34 -5.27 2.63
N GLN A 144 3.24 -5.90 3.03
CA GLN A 144 1.95 -5.23 3.14
C GLN A 144 1.96 -4.09 4.15
N LEU A 145 2.57 -4.27 5.32
CA LEU A 145 2.72 -3.23 6.32
C LEU A 145 3.54 -2.06 5.80
N VAL A 146 4.66 -2.34 5.14
CA VAL A 146 5.57 -1.31 4.60
C VAL A 146 4.93 -0.50 3.48
N VAL A 147 4.14 -1.13 2.60
CA VAL A 147 3.47 -0.43 1.49
C VAL A 147 2.20 0.27 1.96
N SER A 148 1.42 -0.35 2.84
CA SER A 148 0.10 0.14 3.22
C SER A 148 0.11 1.17 4.33
N ALA A 149 1.02 1.08 5.31
CA ALA A 149 1.05 2.07 6.39
C ALA A 149 1.29 3.50 5.85
N PRO A 150 2.26 3.74 4.94
CA PRO A 150 2.43 5.04 4.30
C PRO A 150 1.22 5.45 3.46
N TYR A 151 0.57 4.48 2.79
CA TYR A 151 -0.62 4.71 1.99
C TYR A 151 -1.79 5.25 2.82
N TRP A 152 -2.11 4.59 3.93
CA TRP A 152 -3.19 4.97 4.82
C TRP A 152 -2.94 6.32 5.49
N TRP A 153 -1.70 6.53 5.93
CA TRP A 153 -1.28 7.81 6.49
C TRP A 153 -1.47 8.95 5.48
N MET A 154 -1.03 8.75 4.24
CA MET A 154 -1.21 9.72 3.16
C MET A 154 -2.69 10.01 2.90
N LEU A 155 -3.53 8.98 2.77
CA LEU A 155 -4.98 9.16 2.58
C LEU A 155 -5.60 10.01 3.70
N TYR A 156 -5.28 9.68 4.96
CA TYR A 156 -5.77 10.39 6.13
C TYR A 156 -5.35 11.87 6.10
N ARG A 157 -4.09 12.15 5.74
CA ARG A 157 -3.55 13.53 5.67
C ARG A 157 -4.20 14.34 4.54
N ILE A 158 -4.37 13.75 3.35
CA ILE A 158 -5.03 14.40 2.21
C ILE A 158 -6.48 14.72 2.59
N GLN A 159 -7.19 13.78 3.21
CA GLN A 159 -8.56 13.98 3.68
C GLN A 159 -8.65 15.13 4.69
N ASN A 160 -7.82 15.12 5.75
CA ASN A 160 -7.80 16.17 6.76
C ASN A 160 -7.52 17.55 6.16
N LYS A 161 -6.57 17.66 5.23
CA LYS A 161 -6.24 18.92 4.55
C LYS A 161 -7.44 19.45 3.77
N TRP A 162 -8.10 18.60 3.01
CA TRP A 162 -9.26 19.00 2.20
C TRP A 162 -10.47 19.39 3.04
N GLU A 163 -10.71 18.70 4.16
CA GLU A 163 -11.76 19.05 5.11
C GLU A 163 -11.47 20.41 5.78
N HIS A 164 -10.22 20.67 6.18
CA HIS A 164 -9.84 21.96 6.79
C HIS A 164 -9.87 23.14 5.81
N GLU A 165 -9.44 22.94 4.56
CA GLU A 165 -9.54 23.97 3.51
C GLU A 165 -11.00 24.28 3.16
N ALA A 166 -11.87 23.27 3.14
CA ALA A 166 -13.31 23.45 2.89
C ALA A 166 -14.01 24.24 4.01
N VAL A 167 -13.52 24.15 5.25
CA VAL A 167 -14.04 24.91 6.40
C VAL A 167 -13.52 26.36 6.38
N ARG A 168 -12.26 26.58 5.98
CA ARG A 168 -11.69 27.95 5.87
C ARG A 168 -12.32 28.79 4.76
N GLY A 169 -12.77 28.17 3.67
CA GLY A 169 -13.45 28.89 2.57
C GLY A 169 -14.90 29.28 2.84
N ARG A 170 -15.47 28.94 4.01
CA ARG A 170 -16.83 29.35 4.43
C ARG A 170 -16.84 30.53 5.41
N LYS A 171 -15.70 31.15 5.67
CA LYS A 171 -15.60 32.43 6.36
C LYS A 171 -15.27 33.51 5.34
#